data_AF-A0A9E5U5Q3-F1
#
_entry.id   AF-A0A9E5U5Q3-F1
#
_cell.length_a   1.000
_cell.length_b   1.000
_cell.length_c   1.000
_cell.angle_alpha   90.00
_cell.angle_beta   90.00
_cell.angle_gamma   90.00
#
_symmetry.space_group_name_H-M   'P 1'
#
loop_
_entity.id
_entity.type
_entity.pdbx_description
1 polymer ?
#
loop_
_entity_poly.entity_id
_entity_poly.type
_entity_poly.pdbx_seq_one_letter_code
_entity_poly.pdbx_strand_id
1 'polypeptide(L)'
;MTPDELRAIVDFLRQEVHLDDPGADGEVVVGFDAPTVDEMARAGLSLEGCRQILGASWWEEMVADIVETPEMCDPGDPPEQVLEYARDVVSEYIRKRATL
;
A
#
# COMPACT_ATOMS: atom_id res chain seq x y z
N MET A 1 13.07 11.16 -9.29
CA MET A 1 12.30 9.97 -9.74
C MET A 1 11.44 10.34 -10.93
N THR A 2 11.40 9.50 -11.96
CA THR A 2 10.58 9.67 -13.16
C THR A 2 9.15 9.19 -12.95
N PRO A 3 8.17 9.62 -13.76
CA PRO A 3 6.80 9.14 -13.66
C PRO A 3 6.64 7.62 -13.83
N ASP A 4 7.46 7.00 -14.67
CA ASP A 4 7.40 5.54 -14.90
C ASP A 4 7.99 4.76 -13.72
N GLU A 5 9.07 5.24 -13.11
CA GLU A 5 9.60 4.67 -11.86
C GLU A 5 8.57 4.78 -10.73
N LEU A 6 7.93 5.94 -10.60
CA LEU A 6 6.90 6.16 -9.58
C LEU A 6 5.72 5.21 -9.79
N ARG A 7 5.26 5.04 -11.04
CA ARG A 7 4.18 4.10 -11.38
C ARG A 7 4.57 2.66 -11.02
N ALA A 8 5.78 2.22 -11.36
CA ALA A 8 6.24 0.88 -11.05
C ALA A 8 6.31 0.63 -9.52
N ILE A 9 6.74 1.62 -8.74
CA ILE A 9 6.75 1.54 -7.27
C ILE A 9 5.33 1.46 -6.71
N VAL A 10 4.39 2.28 -7.20
CA VAL A 10 2.99 2.22 -6.79
C VAL A 10 2.38 0.85 -7.12
N ASP A 11 2.61 0.35 -8.33
CA ASP A 11 2.08 -0.94 -8.78
C ASP A 11 2.61 -2.09 -7.92
N PHE A 12 3.89 -2.06 -7.54
CA PHE A 12 4.48 -3.01 -6.61
C PHE A 12 3.84 -2.92 -5.23
N LEU A 13 3.78 -1.73 -4.63
CA LEU A 13 3.25 -1.56 -3.28
C LEU A 13 1.76 -1.92 -3.18
N ARG A 14 0.97 -1.70 -4.23
CA ARG A 14 -0.43 -2.17 -4.28
C ARG A 14 -0.56 -3.70 -4.23
N GLN A 15 0.44 -4.44 -4.72
CA GLN A 15 0.44 -5.91 -4.70
C GLN A 15 0.74 -6.46 -3.30
N GLU A 16 1.49 -5.72 -2.49
CA GLU A 16 1.78 -6.08 -1.09
C GLU A 16 0.56 -5.90 -0.15
N VAL A 17 -0.50 -5.22 -0.63
CA VAL A 17 -1.78 -5.14 0.07
C VAL A 17 -2.61 -6.38 -0.23
N HIS A 18 -3.02 -7.07 0.85
CA HIS A 18 -3.73 -8.34 0.78
C HIS A 18 -4.86 -8.42 1.81
N LEU A 19 -5.76 -9.37 1.59
CA LEU A 19 -6.74 -9.78 2.59
C LEU A 19 -6.13 -10.87 3.44
N ASP A 20 -6.19 -10.69 4.75
CA ASP A 20 -5.90 -11.75 5.70
C ASP A 20 -7.12 -12.65 5.89
N ASP A 21 -6.87 -13.88 6.35
CA ASP A 21 -7.95 -14.83 6.66
C ASP A 21 -8.81 -14.24 7.79
N PRO A 22 -10.08 -13.87 7.52
CA PRO A 22 -10.96 -13.37 8.55
C PRO A 22 -11.12 -14.51 9.55
N GLY A 23 -10.71 -14.28 10.80
CA GLY A 23 -10.88 -15.28 11.87
C GLY A 23 -12.34 -15.67 12.07
N ALA A 24 -12.64 -16.35 13.19
CA ALA A 24 -13.98 -16.88 13.47
C ALA A 24 -15.14 -15.86 13.39
N ASP A 25 -14.84 -14.55 13.44
CA ASP A 25 -15.82 -13.46 13.44
C ASP A 25 -16.20 -12.96 12.02
N GLY A 26 -15.54 -13.44 10.96
CA GLY A 26 -15.90 -13.12 9.57
C GLY A 26 -15.63 -11.68 9.15
N GLU A 27 -14.88 -10.92 9.96
CA GLU A 27 -14.52 -9.52 9.71
C GLU A 27 -13.37 -9.42 8.71
N VAL A 28 -13.50 -8.51 7.74
CA VAL A 28 -12.46 -8.29 6.71
C VAL A 28 -11.23 -7.70 7.36
N VAL A 29 -10.09 -8.39 7.22
CA VAL A 29 -8.79 -7.91 7.70
C VAL A 29 -7.91 -7.60 6.49
N VAL A 30 -7.30 -6.41 6.48
CA VAL A 30 -6.35 -5.99 5.46
C VAL A 30 -4.94 -6.04 6.04
N GLY A 31 -4.07 -6.77 5.36
CA GLY A 31 -2.65 -6.82 5.62
C GLY A 31 -1.85 -6.00 4.61
N PHE A 32 -0.67 -5.53 5.04
CA PHE A 32 0.30 -4.88 4.19
C PHE A 32 1.71 -5.37 4.52
N ASP A 33 2.30 -6.13 3.60
CA ASP A 33 3.69 -6.58 3.73
C ASP A 33 4.63 -5.45 3.36
N ALA A 34 4.91 -4.58 4.33
CA ALA A 34 5.79 -3.42 4.13
C ALA A 34 7.18 -3.88 3.63
N PRO A 35 7.54 -3.60 2.38
CA PRO A 35 8.73 -4.17 1.78
C PRO A 35 9.99 -3.44 2.22
N THR A 36 11.11 -4.14 2.16
CA THR A 36 12.43 -3.54 2.30
C THR A 36 12.93 -2.97 0.96
N VAL A 37 13.88 -2.04 1.03
CA VAL A 37 14.57 -1.51 -0.17
C VAL A 37 15.17 -2.64 -1.01
N ASP A 38 15.71 -3.69 -0.38
CA ASP A 38 16.34 -4.81 -1.07
C ASP A 38 15.33 -5.68 -1.82
N GLU A 39 14.13 -5.89 -1.28
CA GLU A 39 13.04 -6.61 -1.95
C GLU A 39 12.55 -5.84 -3.17
N MET A 40 12.32 -4.54 -3.03
CA MET A 40 11.93 -3.68 -4.14
C MET A 40 13.02 -3.63 -5.23
N ALA A 41 14.30 -3.59 -4.83
CA ALA A 41 15.41 -3.64 -5.77
C ALA A 41 15.51 -4.97 -6.53
N ARG A 42 15.25 -6.10 -5.86
CA ARG A 42 15.17 -7.42 -6.51
C ARG A 42 14.01 -7.52 -7.50
N ALA A 43 12.94 -6.77 -7.29
CA ALA A 43 11.83 -6.61 -8.24
C ALA A 43 12.18 -5.68 -9.43
N GLY A 44 13.40 -5.15 -9.48
CA GLY A 44 13.87 -4.28 -10.57
C GLY A 44 13.49 -2.80 -10.41
N LEU A 45 13.03 -2.39 -9.22
CA LEU A 45 12.66 -1.00 -8.95
C LEU A 45 13.89 -0.14 -8.67
N SER A 46 13.74 1.17 -8.91
CA SER A 46 14.79 2.17 -8.71
C SER A 46 15.18 2.26 -7.23
N LEU A 47 16.42 1.92 -6.89
CA LEU A 47 16.94 1.99 -5.51
C LEU A 47 16.78 3.37 -4.87
N GLU A 48 16.99 4.44 -5.63
CA GLU A 48 16.82 5.81 -5.16
C GLU A 48 15.35 6.11 -4.88
N GLY A 49 14.46 5.75 -5.80
CA GLY A 49 13.01 5.91 -5.62
C GLY A 49 12.48 5.13 -4.42
N CYS A 50 12.92 3.88 -4.24
CA CYS A 50 12.52 3.04 -3.10
C CYS A 50 12.96 3.66 -1.78
N ARG A 51 14.21 4.14 -1.68
CA ARG A 51 14.70 4.83 -0.47
C ARG A 51 13.95 6.12 -0.18
N GLN A 52 13.59 6.86 -1.22
CA GLN A 52 12.82 8.09 -1.09
C GLN A 52 11.42 7.82 -0.53
N ILE A 53 10.73 6.78 -1.03
CA ILE A 53 9.38 6.41 -0.59
C ILE A 53 9.40 5.79 0.81
N LEU A 54 10.23 4.77 1.05
CA LEU A 54 10.32 4.08 2.34
C LEU A 54 10.91 4.96 3.45
N GLY A 55 11.71 5.96 3.09
CA GLY A 55 12.27 6.93 4.04
C GLY A 55 11.37 8.15 4.28
N ALA A 56 10.18 8.21 3.67
CA ALA A 56 9.31 9.36 3.80
C ALA A 56 8.67 9.44 5.19
N SER A 57 8.52 10.65 5.74
CA SER A 57 7.93 10.85 7.06
C SER A 57 6.45 10.45 7.15
N TRP A 58 5.78 10.31 6.01
CA TRP A 58 4.38 9.89 5.88
C TRP A 58 4.22 8.37 5.65
N TRP A 59 5.33 7.61 5.59
CA TRP A 59 5.28 6.17 5.32
C TRP A 59 4.44 5.42 6.37
N GLU A 60 4.74 5.61 7.66
CA GLU A 60 4.02 4.94 8.76
C GLU A 60 2.53 5.33 8.79
N GLU A 61 2.20 6.58 8.45
CA GLU A 61 0.82 7.06 8.33
C GLU A 61 0.09 6.32 7.20
N MET A 62 0.73 6.14 6.05
CA MET A 62 0.16 5.38 4.94
C MET A 62 -0.08 3.92 5.33
N VAL A 63 0.88 3.29 6.03
CA VAL A 63 0.75 1.89 6.48
C VAL A 63 -0.44 1.73 7.42
N ALA A 64 -0.60 2.64 8.39
CA ALA A 64 -1.74 2.65 9.30
C ALA A 64 -3.07 2.79 8.53
N ASP A 65 -3.18 3.76 7.63
CA ASP A 65 -4.40 3.97 6.84
C ASP A 65 -4.77 2.75 5.97
N ILE A 66 -3.78 2.01 5.46
CA ILE A 66 -4.02 0.77 4.70
C ILE A 66 -4.66 -0.30 5.59
N VAL A 67 -4.06 -0.59 6.75
CA VAL A 67 -4.55 -1.66 7.64
C VAL A 67 -5.86 -1.29 8.34
N GLU A 68 -6.09 0.01 8.58
CA GLU A 68 -7.32 0.54 9.18
C GLU A 68 -8.45 0.76 8.14
N THR A 69 -8.19 0.52 6.85
CA THR A 69 -9.19 0.69 5.78
C THR A 69 -10.53 -0.03 6.05
N PRO A 70 -10.58 -1.27 6.59
CA PRO A 70 -11.86 -1.92 6.92
C PRO A 70 -12.74 -1.10 7.88
N GLU A 71 -12.16 -0.36 8.83
CA GLU A 71 -12.90 0.46 9.80
C GLU A 71 -13.62 1.65 9.14
N MET A 72 -13.16 2.05 7.95
CA MET A 72 -13.68 3.15 7.16
C MET A 72 -14.73 2.72 6.13
N CYS A 73 -14.93 1.41 5.97
CA CYS A 73 -15.86 0.81 5.01
C CYS A 73 -17.20 0.46 5.66
N ASP A 74 -18.23 0.25 4.84
CA ASP A 74 -19.51 -0.22 5.37
C ASP A 74 -19.39 -1.70 5.78
N PRO A 75 -19.96 -2.15 6.93
CA PRO A 75 -19.86 -3.55 7.39
C PRO A 75 -20.43 -4.63 6.45
N GLY A 76 -21.06 -4.23 5.35
CA GLY A 76 -21.57 -5.13 4.30
C GLY A 76 -20.81 -5.04 2.99
N ASP A 77 -19.76 -4.21 2.91
CA ASP A 77 -18.92 -4.11 1.73
C ASP A 77 -18.22 -5.46 1.48
N PRO A 78 -18.20 -5.94 0.23
CA PRO A 78 -17.52 -7.19 -0.09
C PRO A 78 -16.00 -7.05 0.14
N PRO A 79 -15.32 -8.11 0.60
CA PRO A 79 -13.88 -8.06 0.91
C PRO A 79 -13.02 -7.52 -0.24
N GLU A 80 -13.38 -7.84 -1.49
CA GLU A 80 -12.65 -7.37 -2.68
C GLU A 80 -12.77 -5.86 -2.88
N GLN A 81 -13.89 -5.25 -2.48
CA GLN A 81 -14.07 -3.79 -2.52
C GLN A 81 -13.21 -3.12 -1.44
N VAL A 82 -13.20 -3.66 -0.23
CA VAL A 82 -12.35 -3.18 0.87
C VAL A 82 -10.87 -3.27 0.49
N LEU A 83 -10.46 -4.38 -0.12
CA LEU A 83 -9.09 -4.57 -0.62
C LEU A 83 -8.72 -3.52 -1.67
N GLU A 84 -9.61 -3.23 -2.61
CA GLU A 84 -9.35 -2.22 -3.65
C GLU A 84 -9.24 -0.82 -3.04
N TYR A 85 -10.06 -0.49 -2.04
CA TYR A 85 -9.93 0.77 -1.30
C TYR A 85 -8.57 0.88 -0.61
N ALA A 86 -8.10 -0.18 0.05
CA ALA A 86 -6.80 -0.19 0.70
C ALA A 86 -5.65 -0.01 -0.31
N ARG A 87 -5.77 -0.60 -1.51
CA ARG A 87 -4.82 -0.37 -2.62
C ARG A 87 -4.88 1.05 -3.17
N ASP A 88 -6.04 1.68 -3.15
CA ASP A 88 -6.19 3.07 -3.57
C ASP A 88 -5.58 4.05 -2.55
N VAL A 89 -5.57 3.73 -1.25
CA VAL A 89 -4.81 4.49 -0.24
C VAL A 89 -3.34 4.61 -0.64
N VAL A 90 -2.69 3.51 -1.02
CA VAL A 90 -1.28 3.51 -1.52
C VAL A 90 -1.11 4.49 -2.68
N SER A 91 -1.96 4.37 -3.70
CA SER A 91 -1.93 5.24 -4.89
C SER A 91 -2.08 6.70 -4.52
N GLU A 92 -3.04 7.03 -3.65
CA GLU A 92 -3.37 8.39 -3.27
C GLU A 92 -2.28 9.03 -2.43
N TYR A 93 -1.71 8.31 -1.47
CA TYR A 93 -0.59 8.78 -0.66
C TYR A 93 0.61 9.15 -1.52
N ILE A 94 1.02 8.21 -2.37
CA ILE A 94 2.20 8.39 -3.21
C ILE A 94 1.96 9.48 -4.26
N ARG A 95 0.80 9.52 -4.92
CA ARG A 95 0.50 10.58 -5.90
C ARG A 95 0.47 11.97 -5.29
N LYS A 96 -0.15 12.14 -4.11
CA LYS A 96 -0.27 13.45 -3.44
C LYS A 96 1.07 13.97 -2.93
N ARG A 97 2.00 13.07 -2.57
CA ARG A 97 3.20 13.42 -1.79
C ARG A 97 4.52 13.18 -2.53
N ALA A 98 4.54 12.39 -3.60
CA ALA A 98 5.75 12.13 -4.42
C ALA A 98 5.89 13.07 -5.63
N THR A 99 4.93 13.96 -5.88
CA THR A 99 5.16 15.17 -6.69
C THR A 99 6.13 16.10 -5.94
N LEU A 100 7.42 15.80 -6.06
CA LEU A 100 8.55 16.69 -5.76
C LEU A 100 9.11 17.25 -7.06
#